data_AF-A0A3M2I0I2-F1
#
_entry.id   AF-A0A3M2I0I2-F1
#
_cell.length_a   1.000
_cell.length_b   1.000
_cell.length_c   1.000
_cell.angle_alpha   90.00
_cell.angle_beta   90.00
_cell.angle_gamma   90.00
#
_symmetry.space_group_name_H-M   'P 1'
#
loop_
_entity.id
_entity.type
_entity.pdbx_description
1 polymer ?
#
loop_
_entity_poly.entity_id
_entity_poly.type
_entity_poly.pdbx_seq_one_letter_code
_entity_poly.pdbx_strand_id
1 'polypeptide(L)'
;MSADNGTPPPDPAPDLLETLRQVGAAGRAGVDATLDSAKAMRTLVSADISLARSAAGRTLALTAVAIVFGAVAGLLLTAALVAVLALRFGLPWSLSLLIVGLLCLAGAGIAGWRAMHYFEHTRMKATRRQLARLGIGELAEHTPEAGSAQSTREATEHMPPKQTNGAPVKDRRGIDVTPP
;
A
#
# COMPACT_ATOMS: atom_id res chain seq x y z
N MET A 1 -21.25 -61.07 63.28
CA MET A 1 -20.17 -60.74 62.32
C MET A 1 -20.70 -61.06 60.94
N SER A 2 -21.05 -60.05 60.13
CA SER A 2 -21.11 -60.10 58.66
C SER A 2 -21.29 -58.67 58.16
N ALA A 3 -20.22 -58.13 57.58
CA ALA A 3 -20.21 -56.84 56.93
C ALA A 3 -20.86 -56.98 55.55
N ASP A 4 -21.96 -56.26 55.33
CA ASP A 4 -22.50 -56.06 53.98
C ASP A 4 -21.75 -54.89 53.35
N ASN A 5 -20.69 -55.21 52.60
CA ASN A 5 -19.95 -54.26 51.80
C ASN A 5 -20.82 -53.85 50.61
N GLY A 6 -21.61 -52.79 50.79
CA GLY A 6 -22.32 -52.12 49.71
C GLY A 6 -21.33 -51.43 48.77
N THR A 7 -20.91 -52.14 47.73
CA THR A 7 -20.20 -51.55 46.59
C THR A 7 -21.10 -50.47 45.98
N PRO A 8 -20.67 -49.19 45.85
CA PRO A 8 -21.48 -48.17 45.21
C PRO A 8 -21.78 -48.59 43.76
N PRO A 9 -22.98 -48.28 43.24
CA PRO A 9 -23.34 -48.61 41.86
C PRO A 9 -22.30 -48.00 40.92
N PRO A 10 -21.93 -48.69 39.82
CA PRO A 10 -21.00 -48.14 38.85
C PRO A 10 -21.55 -46.82 38.35
N ASP A 11 -20.72 -45.77 38.39
CA ASP A 11 -21.03 -44.49 37.77
C ASP A 11 -21.53 -44.76 36.34
N PRO A 12 -22.68 -44.18 35.92
CA PRO A 12 -23.16 -44.36 34.57
C PRO A 12 -22.05 -43.93 33.61
N ALA A 13 -21.68 -44.83 32.69
CA ALA A 13 -20.62 -44.60 31.73
C ALA A 13 -20.77 -43.20 31.10
N PRO A 14 -19.68 -42.44 30.93
CA PRO A 14 -19.74 -41.05 30.47
C PRO A 14 -20.61 -40.95 29.22
N ASP A 15 -21.70 -40.18 29.31
CA ASP A 15 -22.65 -40.04 28.21
C ASP A 15 -22.00 -39.23 27.09
N LEU A 16 -21.39 -39.97 26.16
CA LEU A 16 -20.63 -39.43 25.04
C LEU A 16 -21.48 -38.52 24.17
N LEU A 17 -22.79 -38.77 24.07
CA LEU A 17 -23.70 -37.92 23.34
C LEU A 17 -23.83 -36.53 23.99
N GLU A 18 -23.85 -36.48 25.31
CA GLU A 18 -23.89 -35.22 26.05
C GLU A 18 -22.55 -34.47 25.95
N THR A 19 -21.43 -35.19 26.01
CA THR A 19 -20.09 -34.60 25.78
C THR A 19 -19.96 -34.04 24.36
N LEU A 20 -20.45 -34.76 23.35
CA LEU A 20 -20.47 -34.30 21.96
C LEU A 20 -21.39 -33.10 21.76
N ARG A 21 -22.57 -33.09 22.40
CA ARG A 21 -23.49 -31.95 22.40
C ARG A 21 -22.86 -30.73 23.06
N GLN A 22 -22.15 -30.93 24.17
CA GLN A 22 -21.45 -29.87 24.90
C GLN A 22 -20.25 -29.31 24.12
N VAL A 23 -19.48 -30.17 23.45
CA VAL A 23 -18.40 -29.76 22.53
C VAL A 23 -18.96 -28.99 21.33
N GLY A 24 -20.09 -29.43 20.76
CA GLY A 24 -20.76 -28.72 19.67
C GLY A 24 -21.29 -27.34 20.10
N ALA A 25 -21.87 -27.26 21.30
CA ALA A 25 -22.32 -25.99 21.88
C ALA A 25 -21.15 -25.04 22.18
N ALA A 26 -20.06 -25.55 22.74
CA ALA A 26 -18.84 -24.78 23.00
C ALA A 26 -18.16 -24.32 21.70
N GLY A 27 -18.15 -25.17 20.66
CA GLY A 27 -17.65 -24.82 19.33
C GLY A 27 -18.45 -23.70 18.69
N ARG A 28 -19.79 -23.78 18.75
CA ARG A 28 -20.66 -22.71 18.25
C ARG A 28 -20.45 -21.40 19.01
N ALA A 29 -20.34 -21.45 20.33
CA ALA A 29 -20.03 -20.28 21.15
C ALA A 29 -18.66 -19.68 20.82
N GLY A 30 -17.64 -20.51 20.53
CA GLY A 30 -16.32 -20.04 20.09
C GLY A 30 -16.33 -19.38 18.72
N VAL A 31 -17.14 -19.89 17.79
CA VAL A 31 -17.37 -19.26 16.48
C VAL A 31 -18.04 -17.91 16.66
N ASP A 32 -19.10 -17.83 17.47
CA ASP A 32 -19.82 -16.58 17.72
C ASP A 32 -18.89 -15.52 18.37
N ALA A 33 -18.08 -15.91 19.36
CA ALA A 33 -17.09 -15.02 19.99
C ALA A 33 -16.00 -14.53 19.03
N THR A 34 -15.59 -15.37 18.07
CA THR A 34 -14.63 -14.99 17.03
C THR A 34 -15.24 -13.99 16.06
N LEU A 35 -16.50 -14.19 15.67
CA LEU A 35 -17.23 -13.25 14.81
C LEU A 35 -17.41 -11.89 15.49
N ASP A 36 -17.72 -11.88 16.79
CA ASP A 36 -17.83 -10.65 17.57
C ASP A 36 -16.48 -9.91 17.67
N SER A 37 -15.39 -10.65 17.89
CA SER A 37 -14.03 -10.09 17.92
C SER A 37 -13.64 -9.49 16.55
N ALA A 38 -13.96 -10.18 15.46
CA ALA A 38 -13.71 -9.69 14.10
C ALA A 38 -14.54 -8.42 13.80
N LYS A 39 -15.79 -8.37 14.26
CA LYS A 39 -16.65 -7.19 14.13
C LYS A 39 -16.11 -6.00 14.92
N ALA A 40 -15.62 -6.22 16.14
CA ALA A 40 -14.99 -5.18 16.95
C ALA A 40 -13.71 -4.65 16.29
N MET A 41 -12.84 -5.53 15.78
CA MET A 41 -11.62 -5.15 15.05
C MET A 41 -11.96 -4.32 13.80
N ARG A 42 -12.99 -4.70 13.04
CA ARG A 42 -13.45 -3.93 11.88
C ARG A 42 -13.92 -2.53 12.28
N THR A 43 -14.64 -2.41 13.39
CA THR A 43 -15.09 -1.12 13.91
C THR A 43 -13.91 -0.22 14.29
N LEU A 44 -12.91 -0.76 14.99
CA LEU A 44 -11.68 -0.02 15.34
C LEU A 44 -10.93 0.44 14.10
N VAL A 45 -10.69 -0.44 13.12
CA VAL A 45 -10.03 -0.08 11.85
C VAL A 45 -10.80 1.02 11.11
N SER A 46 -12.13 0.96 11.10
CA SER A 46 -12.95 2.02 10.48
C SER A 46 -12.85 3.35 11.21
N ALA A 47 -12.73 3.32 12.54
CA ALA A 47 -12.53 4.50 13.36
C ALA A 47 -11.14 5.12 13.11
N ASP A 48 -10.09 4.29 13.01
CA ASP A 48 -8.73 4.73 12.70
C ASP A 48 -8.66 5.40 11.32
N ILE A 49 -9.32 4.83 10.31
CA ILE A 49 -9.42 5.43 8.97
C ILE A 49 -10.15 6.77 9.01
N SER A 50 -11.24 6.87 9.79
CA SER A 50 -12.00 8.11 9.94
C SER A 50 -11.19 9.22 10.61
N LEU A 51 -10.48 8.87 11.70
CA LEU A 51 -9.56 9.75 12.40
C LEU A 51 -8.44 10.22 11.46
N ALA A 52 -7.79 9.28 10.76
CA ALA A 52 -6.75 9.58 9.79
C ALA A 52 -7.25 10.54 8.70
N ARG A 53 -8.44 10.32 8.14
CA ARG A 53 -9.01 11.20 7.11
C ARG A 53 -9.30 12.60 7.63
N SER A 54 -9.84 12.71 8.85
CA SER A 54 -10.18 14.01 9.47
C SER A 54 -8.95 14.86 9.80
N ALA A 55 -7.85 14.21 10.19
CA ALA A 55 -6.57 14.86 10.43
C ALA A 55 -5.82 15.15 9.12
N ALA A 56 -5.83 14.21 8.16
CA ALA A 56 -5.13 14.31 6.89
C ALA A 56 -5.52 15.55 6.09
N GLY A 57 -6.82 15.90 6.04
CA GLY A 57 -7.25 17.09 5.32
C GLY A 57 -6.63 18.38 5.88
N ARG A 58 -6.59 18.52 7.20
CA ARG A 58 -6.00 19.69 7.88
C ARG A 58 -4.47 19.70 7.78
N THR A 59 -3.82 18.55 7.95
CA THR A 59 -2.36 18.48 7.84
C THR A 59 -1.89 18.73 6.42
N LEU A 60 -2.62 18.26 5.39
CA LEU A 60 -2.35 18.59 3.99
C LEU A 60 -2.49 20.10 3.71
N ALA A 61 -3.57 20.72 4.19
CA ALA A 61 -3.76 22.16 4.04
C ALA A 61 -2.62 22.95 4.71
N LEU A 62 -2.26 22.60 5.95
CA LEU A 62 -1.15 23.22 6.66
C LEU A 62 0.21 22.94 6.00
N THR A 63 0.40 21.74 5.43
CA THR A 63 1.62 21.39 4.68
C THR A 63 1.73 22.24 3.42
N ALA A 64 0.63 22.46 2.68
CA ALA A 64 0.63 23.34 1.52
C ALA A 64 1.00 24.78 1.91
N VAL A 65 0.40 25.30 2.98
CA VAL A 65 0.74 26.63 3.54
C VAL A 65 2.22 26.68 3.93
N ALA A 66 2.73 25.67 4.63
CA ALA A 66 4.13 25.59 5.04
C ALA A 66 5.08 25.55 3.84
N ILE A 67 4.72 24.86 2.75
CA ILE A 67 5.51 24.83 1.51
C ILE A 67 5.56 26.23 0.88
N VAL A 68 4.43 26.92 0.77
CA VAL A 68 4.36 28.27 0.19
C VAL A 68 5.19 29.25 1.01
N PHE A 69 4.97 29.32 2.32
CA PHE A 69 5.75 30.22 3.20
C PHE A 69 7.22 29.82 3.27
N GLY A 70 7.53 28.52 3.26
CA GLY A 70 8.91 28.02 3.22
C GLY A 70 9.63 28.42 1.94
N ALA A 71 8.95 28.35 0.79
CA ALA A 71 9.49 28.81 -0.48
C ALA A 71 9.75 30.32 -0.46
N VAL A 72 8.76 31.13 -0.04
CA VAL A 72 8.91 32.59 0.06
C VAL A 72 10.06 32.97 1.01
N ALA A 73 10.12 32.37 2.20
CA ALA A 73 11.19 32.58 3.15
C ALA A 73 12.56 32.19 2.58
N GLY A 74 12.65 31.07 1.87
CA GLY A 74 13.87 30.63 1.18
C GLY A 74 14.33 31.62 0.10
N LEU A 75 13.41 32.17 -0.70
CA LEU A 75 13.75 33.21 -1.68
C LEU A 75 14.26 34.49 -0.99
N LEU A 76 13.60 34.93 0.08
CA LEU A 76 14.06 36.10 0.84
C LEU A 76 15.43 35.86 1.49
N LEU A 77 15.66 34.67 2.03
CA LEU A 77 16.93 34.30 2.66
C LEU A 77 18.07 34.22 1.64
N THR A 78 17.82 33.66 0.45
CA THR A 78 18.82 33.61 -0.62
C THR A 78 19.14 35.01 -1.15
N ALA A 79 18.13 35.86 -1.34
CA ALA A 79 18.35 37.27 -1.68
C ALA A 79 19.16 38.01 -0.61
N ALA A 80 18.83 37.82 0.67
CA ALA A 80 19.57 38.40 1.79
C ALA A 80 21.02 37.88 1.83
N LEU A 81 21.25 36.59 1.56
CA LEU A 81 22.59 36.00 1.52
C LEU A 81 23.43 36.61 0.38
N VAL A 82 22.84 36.77 -0.82
CA VAL A 82 23.51 37.47 -1.94
C VAL A 82 23.86 38.90 -1.55
N ALA A 83 22.91 39.63 -0.93
CA ALA A 83 23.13 40.99 -0.47
C ALA A 83 24.28 41.07 0.55
N VAL A 84 24.30 40.18 1.55
CA VAL A 84 25.40 40.12 2.54
C VAL A 84 26.74 39.87 1.87
N LEU A 85 26.80 38.94 0.92
CA LEU A 85 28.04 38.60 0.21
C LEU A 85 28.53 39.78 -0.65
N ALA A 86 27.62 40.47 -1.33
CA ALA A 86 27.95 41.63 -2.15
C ALA A 86 28.33 42.86 -1.31
N LEU A 87 27.50 43.24 -0.34
CA LEU A 87 27.65 44.49 0.43
C LEU A 87 28.67 44.38 1.57
N ARG A 88 28.76 43.23 2.23
CA ARG A 88 29.58 43.10 3.44
C ARG A 88 30.95 42.50 3.18
N PHE A 89 31.03 41.56 2.24
CA PHE A 89 32.30 40.97 1.82
C PHE A 89 32.88 41.60 0.56
N GLY A 90 32.16 42.55 -0.06
CA GLY A 90 32.63 43.27 -1.24
C GLY A 90 32.75 42.42 -2.50
N LEU A 91 32.11 41.24 -2.54
CA LEU A 91 32.16 40.38 -3.71
C LEU A 91 31.39 41.01 -4.88
N PRO A 92 31.85 40.82 -6.13
CA PRO A 92 31.10 41.26 -7.29
C PRO A 92 29.77 40.49 -7.36
N TRP A 93 28.71 41.19 -7.76
CA TRP A 93 27.35 40.66 -7.83
C TRP A 93 27.25 39.34 -8.59
N SER A 94 27.99 39.19 -9.70
CA SER A 94 28.03 37.96 -10.49
C SER A 94 28.55 36.78 -9.69
N LEU A 95 29.63 36.96 -8.93
CA LEU A 95 30.22 35.88 -8.11
C LEU A 95 29.31 35.51 -6.95
N SER A 96 28.68 36.50 -6.30
CA SER A 96 27.71 36.24 -5.22
C SER A 96 26.50 35.45 -5.71
N LEU A 97 25.95 35.80 -6.88
CA LEU A 97 24.86 35.07 -7.51
C LEU A 97 25.29 33.66 -7.93
N LEU A 98 26.50 33.49 -8.44
CA LEU A 98 27.03 32.18 -8.84
C LEU A 98 27.18 31.26 -7.62
N ILE A 99 27.79 31.74 -6.54
CA ILE A 99 27.98 30.97 -5.30
C ILE A 99 26.64 30.52 -4.71
N VAL A 100 25.70 31.46 -4.53
CA VAL A 100 24.38 31.13 -3.97
C VAL A 100 23.57 30.25 -4.93
N GLY A 101 23.66 30.50 -6.24
CA GLY A 101 23.03 29.68 -7.26
C GLY A 101 23.51 28.23 -7.26
N LEU A 102 24.83 28.01 -7.16
CA LEU A 102 25.41 26.67 -7.01
C LEU A 102 24.95 25.99 -5.72
N LEU A 103 24.86 26.72 -4.62
CA LEU A 103 24.37 26.19 -3.35
C LEU A 103 22.90 25.74 -3.46
N CYS A 104 22.05 26.56 -4.07
CA CYS A 104 20.65 26.19 -4.33
C CYS A 104 20.53 25.00 -5.28
N LEU A 105 21.34 24.96 -6.33
CA LEU A 105 21.35 23.85 -7.29
C LEU A 105 21.78 22.53 -6.63
N ALA A 106 22.81 22.58 -5.78
CA ALA A 106 23.24 21.43 -5.00
C ALA A 106 22.14 20.97 -4.03
N GLY A 107 21.50 21.90 -3.31
CA GLY A 107 20.37 21.60 -2.44
C GLY A 107 19.21 20.94 -3.19
N ALA A 108 18.82 21.49 -4.33
CA ALA A 108 17.77 20.93 -5.19
C ALA A 108 18.14 19.55 -5.73
N GLY A 109 19.39 19.35 -6.15
CA GLY A 109 19.90 18.05 -6.60
C GLY A 109 19.85 16.98 -5.50
N ILE A 110 20.28 17.32 -4.27
CA ILE A 110 20.22 16.41 -3.12
C ILE A 110 18.76 16.10 -2.76
N ALA A 111 17.89 17.10 -2.72
CA ALA A 111 16.47 16.91 -2.44
C ALA A 111 15.80 16.00 -3.49
N GLY A 112 16.07 16.24 -4.78
CA GLY A 112 15.58 15.40 -5.88
C GLY A 112 16.10 13.97 -5.79
N TRP A 113 17.39 13.78 -5.53
CA TRP A 113 17.99 12.45 -5.34
C TRP A 113 17.34 11.70 -4.17
N ARG A 114 17.15 12.38 -3.03
CA ARG A 114 16.48 11.80 -1.86
C ARG A 114 15.03 11.44 -2.16
N ALA A 115 14.30 12.31 -2.86
CA ALA A 115 12.94 12.02 -3.27
C ALA A 115 12.87 10.76 -4.14
N MET A 116 13.73 10.63 -5.17
CA MET A 116 13.79 9.43 -6.00
C MET A 116 14.12 8.17 -5.18
N HIS A 117 15.10 8.24 -4.28
CA HIS A 117 15.43 7.13 -3.40
C HIS A 117 14.26 6.72 -2.50
N TYR A 118 13.50 7.67 -1.95
CA TYR A 118 12.27 7.37 -1.19
C TYR A 118 11.18 6.73 -2.07
N PHE A 119 11.02 7.17 -3.32
CA PHE A 119 10.08 6.56 -4.26
C PHE A 119 10.41 5.11 -4.60
N GLU A 120 11.69 4.71 -4.56
CA GLU A 120 12.08 3.32 -4.76
C GLU A 120 11.52 2.41 -3.66
N HIS A 121 11.45 2.90 -2.42
CA HIS A 121 10.94 2.16 -1.26
C HIS A 121 9.41 2.12 -1.21
N THR A 122 8.72 3.09 -1.80
CA THR A 122 7.24 3.13 -1.85
C THR A 122 6.65 2.41 -3.05
N ARG A 123 7.47 1.91 -3.99
CA ARG A 123 6.99 0.93 -4.97
C ARG A 123 6.67 -0.37 -4.22
N MET A 124 5.42 -0.48 -3.77
CA MET A 124 4.80 -1.67 -3.20
C MET A 124 4.76 -2.83 -4.22
N LYS A 125 5.91 -3.27 -4.73
CA LYS A 125 6.04 -4.33 -5.73
C LYS A 125 5.60 -5.68 -5.16
N ALA A 126 5.61 -5.82 -3.83
CA ALA A 126 5.05 -6.97 -3.12
C ALA A 126 3.52 -6.87 -3.03
N THR A 127 2.99 -5.76 -2.50
CA THR A 127 1.54 -5.54 -2.34
C THR A 127 0.81 -5.50 -3.68
N ARG A 128 1.39 -4.88 -4.72
CA ARG A 128 0.82 -4.86 -6.08
C ARG A 128 0.75 -6.26 -6.69
N ARG A 129 1.72 -7.12 -6.37
CA ARG A 129 1.74 -8.53 -6.78
C ARG A 129 0.75 -9.38 -5.98
N GLN A 130 0.52 -9.04 -4.71
CA GLN A 130 -0.47 -9.68 -3.85
C GLN A 130 -1.91 -9.27 -4.20
N LEU A 131 -2.15 -8.00 -4.51
CA LEU A 131 -3.42 -7.49 -5.04
C LEU A 131 -3.75 -8.09 -6.40
N ALA A 132 -2.76 -8.20 -7.29
CA ALA A 132 -2.92 -8.90 -8.57
C ALA A 132 -3.24 -10.39 -8.38
N ARG A 133 -2.63 -11.07 -7.39
CA ARG A 133 -2.98 -12.46 -7.04
C ARG A 133 -4.38 -12.61 -6.40
N LEU A 134 -4.93 -11.53 -5.85
CA LEU A 134 -6.26 -11.48 -5.24
C LEU A 134 -7.35 -10.98 -6.20
N GLY A 135 -7.01 -10.72 -7.47
CA GLY A 135 -7.98 -10.32 -8.51
C GLY A 135 -8.50 -8.88 -8.40
N ILE A 136 -7.90 -8.02 -7.58
CA ILE A 136 -8.35 -6.64 -7.40
C ILE A 136 -7.48 -5.70 -8.27
N GLY A 137 -8.04 -5.34 -9.44
CA GLY A 137 -7.50 -4.36 -10.40
C GLY A 137 -7.15 -4.94 -11.78
N GLU A 138 -7.61 -4.31 -12.87
CA GLU A 138 -7.31 -4.49 -14.33
C GLU A 138 -7.20 -5.91 -14.92
N LEU A 139 -7.35 -6.96 -14.12
CA LEU A 139 -7.41 -8.37 -14.50
C LEU A 139 -8.79 -8.96 -14.20
N ALA A 140 -9.64 -8.24 -13.46
CA ALA A 140 -11.04 -8.61 -13.23
C ALA A 140 -11.91 -8.46 -14.49
N GLU A 141 -11.54 -7.56 -15.41
CA GLU A 141 -12.24 -7.34 -16.68
C GLU A 141 -11.95 -8.44 -17.71
N HIS A 142 -10.97 -9.31 -17.45
CA HIS A 142 -10.59 -10.42 -18.33
C HIS A 142 -10.66 -11.81 -17.67
N THR A 143 -11.26 -11.91 -16.48
CA THR A 143 -11.63 -13.20 -15.90
C THR A 143 -12.95 -13.69 -16.49
N PRO A 144 -12.98 -14.87 -17.15
CA PRO A 144 -14.24 -15.52 -17.48
C PRO A 144 -15.03 -15.79 -16.19
N GLU A 145 -16.35 -15.70 -16.27
CA GLU A 145 -17.27 -16.02 -15.17
C GLU A 145 -16.92 -17.37 -14.54
N ALA A 146 -16.95 -17.43 -13.21
CA ALA A 146 -16.55 -18.61 -12.43
C ALA A 146 -17.50 -19.79 -12.70
N GLY A 147 -17.19 -20.55 -13.76
CA GLY A 147 -17.98 -21.70 -14.20
C GLY A 147 -17.71 -22.20 -15.62
N SER A 148 -16.88 -21.53 -16.45
CA SER A 148 -16.59 -22.02 -17.81
C SER A 148 -15.30 -22.84 -17.90
N ALA A 149 -15.35 -23.94 -18.65
CA ALA A 149 -14.29 -24.94 -18.77
C ALA A 149 -13.16 -24.57 -19.75
N GLN A 150 -12.76 -23.30 -19.82
CA GLN A 150 -11.65 -22.87 -20.70
C GLN A 150 -10.43 -22.39 -19.91
N SER A 151 -9.31 -23.06 -20.19
CA SER A 151 -8.00 -22.78 -19.59
C SER A 151 -7.41 -21.49 -20.17
N THR A 152 -6.71 -20.73 -19.32
CA THR A 152 -6.00 -19.46 -19.61
C THR A 152 -5.08 -19.52 -20.84
N ARG A 153 -4.74 -20.73 -21.30
CA ARG A 153 -3.91 -21.00 -22.47
C ARG A 153 -4.64 -20.72 -23.80
N GLU A 154 -5.93 -21.02 -23.91
CA GLU A 154 -6.70 -20.79 -25.16
C GLU A 154 -7.02 -19.30 -25.39
N ALA A 155 -7.23 -18.53 -24.31
CA ALA A 155 -7.46 -17.09 -24.40
C ALA A 155 -6.21 -16.32 -24.89
N THR A 156 -5.02 -16.89 -24.71
CA THR A 156 -3.75 -16.28 -25.18
C THR A 156 -3.52 -16.55 -26.68
N GLU A 157 -4.08 -17.62 -27.24
CA GLU A 157 -3.92 -17.97 -28.67
C GLU A 157 -4.86 -17.21 -29.60
N HIS A 158 -5.93 -16.59 -29.09
CA HIS A 158 -6.92 -15.86 -29.90
C HIS A 158 -6.78 -14.33 -29.90
N MET A 159 -5.72 -13.76 -29.31
CA MET A 159 -5.52 -12.31 -29.31
C MET A 159 -4.73 -11.86 -30.57
N PRO A 160 -5.29 -11.01 -31.45
CA PRO A 160 -4.50 -10.38 -32.51
C PRO A 160 -3.57 -9.32 -31.90
N PRO A 161 -2.37 -9.11 -32.46
CA PRO A 161 -1.37 -8.22 -31.87
C PRO A 161 -1.84 -6.76 -31.96
N LYS A 162 -2.08 -6.10 -30.83
CA LYS A 162 -2.45 -4.67 -30.77
C LYS A 162 -1.21 -3.79 -30.76
N GLN A 163 -1.17 -2.78 -31.62
CA GLN A 163 -0.03 -1.92 -31.86
C GLN A 163 -0.38 -0.48 -31.51
N THR A 164 0.45 0.12 -30.65
CA THR A 164 0.25 1.48 -30.17
C THR A 164 1.36 2.40 -30.69
N ASN A 165 0.96 3.47 -31.38
CA ASN A 165 1.77 4.64 -31.76
C ASN A 165 3.02 4.41 -32.63
N GLY A 166 2.79 4.30 -33.94
CA GLY A 166 3.55 5.06 -34.95
C GLY A 166 4.99 4.67 -35.26
N ALA A 167 5.55 3.62 -34.66
CA ALA A 167 6.80 3.00 -35.09
C ALA A 167 6.58 1.50 -35.38
N PRO A 168 7.16 0.92 -36.45
CA PRO A 168 6.96 -0.49 -36.77
C PRO A 168 7.56 -1.38 -35.67
N VAL A 169 6.77 -2.36 -35.21
CA VAL A 169 7.16 -3.31 -34.16
C VAL A 169 8.03 -4.37 -34.82
N LYS A 170 9.32 -4.54 -34.47
CA LYS A 170 10.15 -5.60 -35.07
C LYS A 170 10.02 -6.95 -34.36
N ASP A 171 9.83 -8.03 -35.12
CA ASP A 171 9.95 -9.42 -34.63
C ASP A 171 11.41 -9.75 -34.28
N ARG A 172 11.65 -10.84 -33.52
CA ARG A 172 12.97 -11.36 -33.07
C ARG A 172 13.96 -11.68 -34.19
N ARG A 173 13.51 -11.58 -35.46
CA ARG A 173 14.29 -11.72 -36.70
C ARG A 173 14.57 -10.38 -37.40
N GLY A 174 14.22 -9.24 -36.79
CA GLY A 174 14.52 -7.89 -37.30
C GLY A 174 13.58 -7.37 -38.39
N ILE A 175 12.44 -8.04 -38.60
CA ILE A 175 11.44 -7.68 -39.62
C ILE A 175 10.36 -6.79 -39.00
N ASP A 176 10.08 -5.67 -39.66
CA ASP A 176 9.05 -4.70 -39.28
C ASP A 176 7.64 -5.30 -39.39
N VAL A 177 6.94 -5.33 -38.26
CA VAL A 177 5.54 -5.73 -38.10
C VAL A 177 4.72 -4.44 -37.94
N THR A 178 3.68 -4.29 -38.76
CA THR A 178 2.85 -3.07 -38.89
C THR A 178 1.51 -3.20 -38.14
N PRO A 179 0.97 -2.11 -37.54
CA PRO A 179 -0.17 -2.09 -36.60
C PRO A 179 -1.49 -2.72 -37.00
N PRO A 180 -2.18 -3.28 -35.98
CA PRO A 180 -3.54 -2.83 -35.68
C PRO A 180 -3.71 -2.22 -34.28
#